data_AF-A0A933MTK4-F1
#
_entry.id   AF-A0A933MTK4-F1
#
_cell.length_a   1.000
_cell.length_b   1.000
_cell.length_c   1.000
_cell.angle_alpha   90.00
_cell.angle_beta   90.00
_cell.angle_gamma   90.00
#
_symmetry.space_group_name_H-M   'P 1'
#
loop_
_entity.id
_entity.type
_entity.pdbx_description
1 polymer ?
#
loop_
_entity_poly.entity_id
_entity_poly.type
_entity_poly.pdbx_seq_one_letter_code
_entity_poly.pdbx_strand_id
1 'polypeptide(L)'
;MDILLFLKSTEVSIPVFQIVMLLALSTLSLLFGRMKLALLVNYVFTLYWGYMLNRDRIFGESLEQISYFSSFYFLFGLFVVVLASIGFMTQKE
;
A
#
# COMPACT_ATOMS: atom_id res chain seq x y z
N MET A 1 7.95 -23.25 13.65
CA MET A 1 9.10 -22.31 13.66
C MET A 1 9.18 -21.50 12.37
N ASP A 2 8.37 -21.85 11.37
CA ASP A 2 8.43 -21.33 9.99
C ASP A 2 7.73 -19.99 9.80
N ILE A 3 6.68 -19.70 10.59
CA ILE A 3 5.95 -18.42 10.52
C ILE A 3 6.83 -17.24 10.94
N LEU A 4 7.63 -17.39 12.00
CA LEU A 4 8.55 -16.34 12.47
C LEU A 4 9.68 -16.06 11.46
N LEU A 5 10.15 -17.10 10.77
CA LEU A 5 11.12 -16.99 9.68
C LEU A 5 10.51 -16.32 8.45
N PHE A 6 9.30 -16.72 8.05
CA PHE A 6 8.55 -16.10 6.95
C PHE A 6 8.28 -14.61 7.18
N LEU A 7 7.93 -14.22 8.41
CA LEU A 7 7.73 -12.81 8.78
C LEU A 7 9.05 -12.00 8.76
N LYS A 8 10.20 -12.66 8.98
CA LYS A 8 11.54 -12.03 8.93
C LYS A 8 12.17 -12.03 7.53
N SER A 9 11.76 -12.91 6.63
CA SER A 9 12.43 -13.11 5.34
C SER A 9 12.05 -12.10 4.25
N THR A 10 11.16 -11.15 4.55
CA THR A 10 10.72 -10.16 3.56
C THR A 10 11.56 -8.90 3.68
N GLU A 11 12.65 -8.83 2.91
CA GLU A 11 13.36 -7.58 2.64
C GLU A 11 12.53 -6.73 1.66
N VAL A 12 11.62 -5.91 2.20
CA VAL A 12 10.95 -4.86 1.43
C VAL A 12 11.89 -3.65 1.39
N SER A 13 12.69 -3.52 0.34
CA SER A 13 13.50 -2.32 0.11
C SER A 13 12.62 -1.19 -0.42
N ILE A 14 12.11 -0.37 0.49
CA ILE A 14 11.37 0.85 0.15
C ILE A 14 12.37 2.00 -0.04
N PRO A 15 12.38 2.70 -1.20
CA PRO A 15 13.23 3.86 -1.40
C PRO A 15 12.94 4.96 -0.36
N VAL A 16 13.98 5.47 0.29
CA VAL A 16 13.86 6.46 1.38
C VAL A 16 13.09 7.71 0.94
N PHE A 17 13.27 8.17 -0.31
CA PHE A 17 12.55 9.34 -0.82
C PHE A 17 11.02 9.15 -0.82
N GLN A 18 10.54 7.92 -1.02
CA GLN A 18 9.10 7.61 -1.00
C GLN A 18 8.55 7.65 0.42
N ILE A 19 9.34 7.22 1.40
CA ILE A 19 8.98 7.34 2.83
C ILE A 19 8.89 8.81 3.22
N VAL A 20 9.88 9.62 2.83
CA VAL A 20 9.87 11.07 3.07
C VAL A 20 8.66 11.73 2.41
N MET A 21 8.34 11.35 1.17
CA MET A 21 7.17 11.85 0.46
C MET A 21 5.86 11.47 1.16
N LEU A 22 5.71 10.22 1.60
CA LEU A 22 4.55 9.76 2.36
C LEU A 22 4.37 10.59 3.64
N LEU A 23 5.46 10.80 4.39
CA LEU A 23 5.44 11.57 5.64
C LEU A 23 5.05 13.03 5.38
N ALA A 24 5.63 13.67 4.36
CA ALA A 24 5.32 15.05 4.01
C ALA A 24 3.84 15.21 3.62
N LEU A 25 3.34 14.36 2.72
CA LEU A 25 1.93 14.42 2.28
C LEU A 25 0.95 14.11 3.40
N SER A 26 1.28 13.13 4.26
CA SER A 26 0.44 12.79 5.43
C SER A 26 0.39 13.95 6.42
N THR A 27 1.56 14.54 6.72
CA THR A 27 1.66 15.67 7.66
C THR A 27 0.90 16.89 7.14
N LEU A 28 1.06 17.24 5.85
CA LEU A 28 0.32 18.34 5.24
C LEU A 28 -1.20 18.07 5.28
N SER A 29 -1.63 16.87 4.93
CA SER A 29 -3.05 16.49 4.97
C SER A 29 -3.63 16.64 6.37
N LEU A 30 -2.90 16.20 7.40
CA LEU A 30 -3.31 16.34 8.80
C LEU A 30 -3.29 17.79 9.28
N LEU A 31 -2.31 18.59 8.84
CA LEU A 31 -2.22 20.02 9.18
C LEU A 31 -3.41 20.82 8.66
N PHE A 32 -3.98 20.43 7.52
CA PHE A 32 -5.23 20.98 6.99
C PHE A 32 -6.51 20.29 7.52
N GLY A 33 -6.40 19.45 8.56
CA GLY A 33 -7.54 18.73 9.15
C GLY A 33 -8.13 17.62 8.25
N ARG A 34 -7.48 17.30 7.13
CA ARG A 34 -7.97 16.34 6.13
C ARG A 34 -7.54 14.91 6.48
N MET A 35 -8.06 14.38 7.59
CA MET A 35 -7.74 13.03 8.08
C MET A 35 -7.96 11.93 7.03
N LYS A 36 -9.05 12.01 6.26
CA LYS A 36 -9.35 10.99 5.23
C LYS A 36 -8.40 11.07 4.04
N LEU A 37 -7.89 12.27 3.70
CA LEU A 37 -6.86 12.45 2.68
C LEU A 37 -5.54 11.82 3.12
N ALA A 38 -5.15 12.03 4.38
CA ALA A 38 -3.97 11.36 4.95
C ALA A 38 -4.12 9.84 4.87
N LEU A 39 -5.29 9.30 5.22
CA LEU A 39 -5.59 7.87 5.14
C LEU A 39 -5.48 7.34 3.71
N LEU A 40 -6.05 8.05 2.73
CA LEU A 40 -5.98 7.70 1.32
C LEU A 40 -4.53 7.67 0.80
N VAL A 41 -3.75 8.70 1.12
CA VAL A 41 -2.32 8.75 0.75
C VAL A 41 -1.57 7.55 1.33
N ASN A 42 -1.79 7.22 2.61
CA ASN A 42 -1.14 6.07 3.24
C ASN A 42 -1.51 4.76 2.54
N TYR A 43 -2.80 4.54 2.25
CA TYR A 43 -3.23 3.31 1.58
C TYR A 43 -2.70 3.18 0.16
N VAL A 44 -2.63 4.27 -0.60
CA VAL A 44 -2.03 4.26 -1.95
C VAL A 44 -0.55 3.90 -1.87
N PHE A 45 0.21 4.48 -0.93
CA PHE A 45 1.62 4.14 -0.76
C PHE A 45 1.83 2.70 -0.29
N THR A 46 1.04 2.22 0.67
CA THR A 46 1.11 0.81 1.12
C THR A 46 0.77 -0.16 -0.02
N LEU A 47 -0.22 0.15 -0.85
CA LEU A 47 -0.55 -0.63 -2.05
C LEU A 47 0.59 -0.56 -3.09
N TYR A 48 1.19 0.61 -3.31
CA TYR A 48 2.29 0.73 -4.24
C TYR A 48 3.53 -0.07 -3.79
N TRP A 49 3.93 0.05 -2.53
CA TRP A 49 5.06 -0.70 -1.98
C TRP A 49 4.79 -2.20 -1.93
N GLY A 50 3.59 -2.58 -1.49
CA GLY A 50 3.20 -3.97 -1.35
C GLY A 50 3.15 -4.74 -2.66
N TYR A 51 2.99 -4.09 -3.82
CA TYR A 51 2.79 -4.81 -5.09
C TYR A 51 3.61 -4.29 -6.27
N MET A 52 3.82 -2.98 -6.43
CA MET A 52 4.55 -2.45 -7.59
C MET A 52 6.06 -2.54 -7.40
N LEU A 53 6.58 -2.22 -6.20
CA LEU A 53 8.01 -2.34 -5.92
C LEU A 53 8.49 -3.79 -5.81
N ASN A 54 7.61 -4.69 -5.38
CA ASN A 54 7.92 -6.10 -5.18
C ASN A 54 7.26 -6.99 -6.24
N ARG A 55 6.87 -6.42 -7.38
CA ARG A 55 6.11 -7.10 -8.44
C ARG A 55 6.77 -8.41 -8.85
N ASP A 56 8.07 -8.36 -9.12
CA ASP A 56 8.83 -9.51 -9.62
C ASP A 56 8.93 -10.64 -8.57
N ARG A 57 8.91 -10.29 -7.28
CA ARG A 57 8.89 -11.25 -6.16
C ARG A 57 7.51 -11.85 -5.90
N ILE A 58 6.44 -11.13 -6.24
CA ILE A 58 5.05 -11.48 -5.88
C ILE A 58 4.30 -12.16 -7.03
N PHE A 59 4.61 -11.78 -8.27
CA PHE A 59 3.96 -12.25 -9.49
C PHE A 59 4.87 -13.16 -10.34
N GLY A 60 6.16 -13.28 -9.99
CA GLY A 60 7.15 -14.01 -10.78
C GLY A 60 7.54 -13.27 -12.07
N GLU A 61 8.53 -13.78 -12.79
CA GLU A 61 8.97 -13.21 -14.08
C GLU A 61 7.95 -13.44 -15.21
N SER A 62 6.99 -14.35 -15.00
CA SER A 62 5.97 -14.71 -15.99
C SER A 62 4.56 -14.72 -15.39
N LEU A 63 3.55 -14.40 -16.22
CA LEU A 63 2.13 -14.38 -15.83
C LEU A 63 1.61 -15.74 -15.33
N GLU A 64 2.32 -16.84 -15.64
CA GLU A 64 1.96 -18.20 -15.24
C GLU A 64 2.28 -18.51 -13.77
N GLN A 65 3.13 -17.71 -13.10
CA GLN A 65 3.52 -17.92 -11.70
C GLN A 65 2.69 -17.11 -10.70
N ILE A 66 1.65 -16.41 -11.17
CA ILE A 66 0.81 -15.59 -10.31
C ILE A 66 -0.04 -16.50 -9.40
N SER A 67 0.29 -16.53 -8.12
CA SER A 67 -0.51 -17.21 -7.11
C SER A 67 -1.86 -16.53 -6.92
N TYR A 68 -2.92 -17.34 -6.75
CA TYR A 68 -4.25 -16.85 -6.37
C TYR A 68 -4.19 -15.96 -5.12
N PHE A 69 -3.33 -16.30 -4.15
CA PHE A 69 -3.17 -15.52 -2.93
C PHE A 69 -2.69 -14.09 -3.21
N SER A 70 -1.66 -13.93 -4.05
CA SER A 70 -1.12 -12.61 -4.44
C SER A 70 -2.20 -11.75 -5.12
N SER A 71 -2.99 -12.36 -6.00
CA SER A 71 -4.09 -11.68 -6.70
C SER A 71 -5.21 -11.24 -5.77
N PHE A 72 -5.66 -12.10 -4.85
CA PHE A 72 -6.68 -11.75 -3.85
C PHE A 72 -6.19 -10.67 -2.90
N TYR A 73 -4.92 -10.77 -2.46
CA TYR A 73 -4.30 -9.77 -1.62
C TYR A 73 -4.32 -8.41 -2.35
N PHE A 74 -3.88 -8.34 -3.61
CA PHE A 74 -3.88 -7.11 -4.40
C PHE A 74 -5.28 -6.50 -4.53
N LEU A 75 -6.27 -7.32 -4.86
CA LEU A 75 -7.64 -6.88 -5.03
C LEU A 75 -8.23 -6.35 -3.72
N PHE A 76 -7.88 -6.96 -2.58
CA PHE A 76 -8.24 -6.46 -1.27
C PHE A 76 -7.61 -5.09 -0.98
N GLY A 77 -6.33 -4.91 -1.28
CA GLY A 77 -5.67 -3.61 -1.16
C GLY A 77 -6.32 -2.54 -2.04
N LEU A 78 -6.67 -2.88 -3.29
CA LEU A 78 -7.41 -2.00 -4.20
C LEU A 78 -8.79 -1.63 -3.61
N PHE A 79 -9.51 -2.61 -3.06
CA PHE A 79 -10.80 -2.39 -2.42
C PHE A 79 -10.71 -1.40 -1.25
N VAL A 80 -9.66 -1.50 -0.42
CA VAL A 80 -9.40 -0.55 0.67
C VAL A 80 -9.16 0.88 0.14
N VAL A 81 -8.38 1.03 -0.95
CA VAL A 81 -8.17 2.34 -1.59
C VAL A 81 -9.48 2.92 -2.13
N VAL A 82 -10.34 2.10 -2.73
CA VAL A 82 -11.67 2.53 -3.21
C VAL A 82 -12.54 3.02 -2.04
N LEU A 83 -12.59 2.27 -0.94
CA LEU A 83 -13.33 2.69 0.25
C LEU A 83 -12.80 4.01 0.83
N ALA A 84 -11.48 4.16 0.92
CA ALA A 84 -10.87 5.42 1.37
C ALA A 84 -11.19 6.58 0.43
N SER A 85 -11.22 6.33 -0.89
CA SER A 85 -11.58 7.33 -1.90
C SER A 85 -13.02 7.80 -1.74
N ILE A 86 -13.96 6.87 -1.57
CA ILE A 86 -15.37 7.18 -1.30
C ILE A 86 -15.48 7.97 0.02
N GLY A 87 -14.79 7.52 1.06
CA GLY A 87 -14.76 8.19 2.36
C GLY A 87 -14.28 9.64 2.25
N PHE A 88 -13.21 9.87 1.49
CA PHE A 88 -12.66 11.18 1.18
C PHE A 88 -13.65 12.04 0.39
N MET A 89 -14.23 11.53 -0.69
CA MET A 89 -15.21 12.28 -1.51
C MET A 89 -16.49 12.63 -0.75
N THR A 90 -16.88 11.81 0.23
CA THR A 90 -18.08 12.03 1.06
C THR A 90 -17.77 12.93 2.27
N GLN A 91 -16.53 13.42 2.42
CA GLN A 91 -16.20 14.39 3.45
C GLN A 91 -16.85 15.74 3.12
N LYS A 92 -17.97 16.04 3.78
CA LYS A 92 -18.38 17.42 3.99
C LYS A 92 -17.43 18.04 5.02
N GLU A 93 -16.95 19.25 4.74
CA GLU A 93 -16.13 20.04 5.68
C GLU A 93 -16.84 20.22 7.03
#